data_AF-A0A382PX34-F1
#
_entry.id   AF-A0A382PX34-F1
#
_cell.length_a   1.000
_cell.length_b   1.000
_cell.length_c   1.000
_cell.angle_alpha   90.00
_cell.angle_beta   90.00
_cell.angle_gamma   90.00
#
_symmetry.space_group_name_H-M   'P 1'
#
loop_
_entity.id
_entity.type
_entity.pdbx_description
1 polymer ?
#
loop_
_entity_poly.entity_id
_entity_poly.type
_entity_poly.pdbx_seq_one_letter_code
_entity_poly.pdbx_strand_id
1 'polypeptide(L)'
;MKRANIIWLIIVPLALTSFVGAWGYDGHRRINYIASRQLKGSFGQFLKRNSEPLKWYAAAPDYNKGVDKDEFHRHFIDTDYYDEFPFKSIPRDYETLLSKYGEEKIRKYGIAPWAIEETCDRIINALKNNQFEEAIYHMGVLGHYVSDLHMPLHAVVNYNGQFSGNDGIHFRWGKRLVDEYIDRIKPVGKIELVEDPWIFAMEIVKESFQVHNHVLAADTKARKLLTPEQAEAIKSYDVLSFEKPYLDVLYNETEMILKDRLGRSVIRLASLWQYCWEQAGRPKLP
;
A
#
# COMPACT_ATOMS: atom_id res chain seq x y z
N MET A 1 -24.14 26.61 -51.89
CA MET A 1 -23.07 26.67 -50.87
C MET A 1 -23.64 26.16 -49.55
N LYS A 2 -23.49 24.87 -49.24
CA LYS A 2 -23.96 24.27 -47.98
C LYS A 2 -22.82 24.34 -46.96
N ARG A 3 -23.02 25.08 -45.86
CA ARG A 3 -22.08 25.14 -44.73
C ARG A 3 -22.25 23.86 -43.91
N ALA A 4 -21.18 23.07 -43.81
CA ALA A 4 -21.11 21.93 -42.89
C ALA A 4 -20.75 22.44 -41.49
N ASN A 5 -21.64 22.24 -40.52
CA ASN A 5 -21.34 22.43 -39.12
C ASN A 5 -20.57 21.20 -38.63
N ILE A 6 -19.26 21.32 -38.45
CA ILE A 6 -18.43 20.30 -37.80
C ILE A 6 -18.54 20.53 -36.30
N ILE A 7 -19.34 19.70 -35.62
CA ILE A 7 -19.35 19.62 -34.17
C ILE A 7 -18.12 18.80 -33.76
N TRP A 8 -17.11 19.46 -33.21
CA TRP A 8 -16.02 18.78 -32.52
C TRP A 8 -16.55 18.24 -31.19
N LEU A 9 -16.90 16.95 -31.18
CA LEU A 9 -17.01 16.19 -29.94
C LEU A 9 -15.60 16.04 -29.37
N ILE A 10 -15.24 16.93 -28.44
CA ILE A 10 -14.08 16.73 -27.57
C ILE A 10 -14.46 15.56 -26.65
N ILE A 11 -14.04 14.35 -27.03
CA ILE A 11 -13.99 13.22 -26.12
C ILE A 11 -12.82 13.54 -25.17
N VAL A 12 -13.13 14.17 -24.04
CA VAL A 12 -12.20 14.21 -22.91
C VAL A 12 -12.12 12.77 -22.42
N PRO A 13 -10.97 12.08 -22.49
CA PRO A 13 -10.83 10.83 -21.77
C PRO A 13 -10.89 11.21 -20.30
N LEU A 14 -11.96 10.79 -19.62
CA LEU A 14 -12.05 10.83 -18.18
C LEU A 14 -10.98 9.84 -17.68
N ALA A 15 -9.73 10.29 -17.60
CA ALA A 15 -8.73 9.62 -16.80
C ALA A 15 -9.20 9.79 -15.36
N LEU A 16 -10.02 8.84 -14.89
CA LEU A 16 -10.23 8.62 -13.47
C LEU A 16 -8.86 8.28 -12.91
N THR A 17 -8.13 9.32 -12.48
CA THR A 17 -6.96 9.17 -11.62
C THR A 17 -7.47 8.42 -10.41
N SER A 18 -7.16 7.13 -10.37
CA SER A 18 -7.59 6.26 -9.30
C SER A 18 -6.76 6.71 -8.10
N PHE A 19 -7.37 7.48 -7.19
CA PHE A 19 -6.78 7.80 -5.88
C PHE A 19 -6.82 6.53 -5.02
N VAL A 20 -6.04 5.53 -5.44
CA VAL A 20 -5.81 4.29 -4.72
C VAL A 20 -4.75 4.61 -3.70
N GLY A 21 -5.17 5.02 -2.49
CA GLY A 21 -4.29 5.27 -1.36
C GLY A 21 -4.88 4.58 -0.13
N ALA A 22 -4.39 3.39 0.17
CA ALA A 22 -4.73 2.67 1.39
C ALA A 22 -3.48 2.68 2.26
N TRP A 23 -3.43 3.40 3.37
CA TRP A 23 -4.42 3.45 4.44
C TRP A 23 -4.96 4.88 4.62
N GLY A 24 -5.02 5.63 3.52
CA GLY A 24 -5.03 7.09 3.54
C GLY A 24 -3.76 7.68 4.14
N TYR A 25 -3.59 9.01 4.04
CA TYR A 25 -2.39 9.69 4.54
C TYR A 25 -2.14 9.45 6.03
N ASP A 26 -3.19 9.45 6.85
CA ASP A 26 -3.09 9.24 8.30
C ASP A 26 -2.63 7.82 8.66
N GLY A 27 -3.15 6.79 7.99
CA GLY A 27 -2.76 5.42 8.25
C GLY A 27 -1.27 5.18 8.00
N HIS A 28 -0.74 5.60 6.84
CA HIS A 28 0.70 5.49 6.54
C HIS A 28 1.57 6.24 7.55
N ARG A 29 1.17 7.47 7.91
CA ARG A 29 1.83 8.31 8.93
C ARG A 29 1.90 7.58 10.27
N ARG A 30 0.77 7.04 10.74
CA ARG A 30 0.70 6.34 12.03
C ARG A 30 1.54 5.08 12.03
N ILE A 31 1.51 4.29 10.96
CA ILE A 31 2.34 3.08 10.82
C ILE A 31 3.83 3.45 10.95
N ASN A 32 4.30 4.45 10.21
CA ASN A 32 5.70 4.89 10.23
C ASN A 32 6.11 5.44 11.61
N TYR A 33 5.26 6.28 12.20
CA TYR A 33 5.49 6.81 13.53
C TYR A 33 5.61 5.69 14.57
N ILE A 34 4.72 4.69 14.53
CA ILE A 34 4.77 3.58 15.49
C ILE A 34 5.98 2.68 15.21
N ALA A 35 6.29 2.38 13.94
CA ALA A 35 7.45 1.58 13.53
C ALA A 35 8.77 2.17 14.08
N SER A 36 8.89 3.52 14.11
CA SER A 36 10.11 4.20 14.57
C SER A 36 10.42 3.98 16.06
N ARG A 37 9.50 3.36 16.79
CA ARG A 37 9.60 3.07 18.23
C ARG A 37 9.75 1.58 18.53
N GLN A 38 9.85 0.71 17.53
CA GLN A 38 9.88 -0.75 17.74
C GLN A 38 11.30 -1.29 17.95
N LEU A 39 12.33 -0.61 17.44
CA LEU A 39 13.72 -1.03 17.59
C LEU A 39 14.36 -0.46 18.87
N LYS A 40 15.34 -1.19 19.41
CA LYS A 40 16.16 -0.79 20.56
C LYS A 40 17.57 -0.36 20.11
N GLY A 41 18.39 0.11 21.04
CA GLY A 41 19.78 0.49 20.78
C GLY A 41 19.92 1.84 20.07
N SER A 42 21.12 2.10 19.54
CA SER A 42 21.46 3.38 18.88
C SER A 42 20.58 3.66 17.68
N PHE A 43 20.34 2.65 16.83
CA PHE A 43 19.47 2.80 15.67
C PHE A 43 18.00 3.02 16.05
N GLY A 44 17.49 2.31 17.06
CA GLY A 44 16.17 2.60 17.61
C GLY A 44 16.03 4.03 18.16
N GLN A 45 17.07 4.56 18.80
CA GLN A 45 17.08 5.95 19.27
C GLN A 45 17.08 6.94 18.10
N PHE A 46 17.86 6.68 17.04
CA PHE A 46 17.89 7.49 15.82
C PHE A 46 16.51 7.53 15.15
N LEU A 47 15.86 6.39 14.97
CA LEU A 47 14.49 6.31 14.43
C LEU A 47 13.52 7.12 15.28
N LYS A 48 13.53 6.94 16.60
CA LYS A 48 12.62 7.64 17.51
C LYS A 48 12.82 9.16 17.46
N ARG A 49 14.06 9.65 17.40
CA ARG A 49 14.38 11.07 17.26
C ARG A 49 13.86 11.64 15.93
N ASN A 50 13.91 10.86 14.87
CA ASN A 50 13.44 11.22 13.53
C ASN A 50 11.99 10.77 13.25
N SER A 51 11.19 10.50 14.29
CA SER A 51 9.85 9.96 14.09
C SER A 51 8.88 10.91 13.38
N GLU A 52 9.07 12.22 13.46
CA GLU A 52 8.27 13.20 12.73
C GLU A 52 8.56 13.20 11.21
N PRO A 53 9.81 13.36 10.73
CA PRO A 53 10.06 13.27 9.29
C PRO A 53 9.67 11.90 8.72
N LEU A 54 9.98 10.80 9.41
CA LEU A 54 9.53 9.45 8.99
C LEU A 54 8.00 9.38 8.84
N LYS A 55 7.26 9.95 9.78
CA LYS A 55 5.79 10.06 9.71
C LYS A 55 5.38 10.83 8.45
N TRP A 56 5.92 12.01 8.21
CA TRP A 56 5.48 12.88 7.10
C TRP A 56 5.84 12.33 5.72
N TYR A 57 7.04 11.78 5.56
CA TYR A 57 7.48 11.17 4.31
C TYR A 57 6.71 9.88 3.97
N ALA A 58 6.04 9.26 4.95
CA ALA A 58 5.17 8.10 4.72
C ALA A 58 4.01 8.36 3.75
N ALA A 59 3.60 9.62 3.54
CA ALA A 59 2.56 9.97 2.58
C ALA A 59 3.13 10.52 1.26
N ALA A 60 4.46 10.67 1.15
CA ALA A 60 5.09 11.26 -0.02
C ALA A 60 4.78 10.51 -1.32
N PRO A 61 4.79 9.16 -1.37
CA PRO A 61 4.48 8.45 -2.61
C PRO A 61 3.09 8.76 -3.16
N ASP A 62 2.08 8.85 -2.29
CA ASP A 62 0.74 9.24 -2.72
C ASP A 62 0.67 10.64 -3.35
N TYR A 63 1.46 11.59 -2.86
CA TYR A 63 1.57 12.92 -3.48
C TYR A 63 2.32 12.86 -4.80
N ASN A 64 3.37 12.02 -4.86
CA ASN A 64 4.24 11.89 -6.02
C ASN A 64 3.51 11.33 -7.24
N LYS A 65 2.43 10.53 -7.07
CA LYS A 65 1.58 10.07 -8.19
C LYS A 65 1.04 11.19 -9.09
N GLY A 66 0.89 12.41 -8.55
CA GLY A 66 0.44 13.57 -9.32
C GLY A 66 1.51 14.23 -10.19
N VAL A 67 2.79 13.90 -9.99
CA VAL A 67 3.93 14.53 -10.66
C VAL A 67 4.88 13.53 -11.33
N ASP A 68 5.01 12.32 -10.79
CA ASP A 68 5.77 11.21 -11.36
C ASP A 68 4.81 10.15 -11.91
N LYS A 69 4.78 10.05 -13.25
CA LYS A 69 3.97 9.06 -13.98
C LYS A 69 4.36 7.61 -13.66
N ASP A 70 5.56 7.40 -13.12
CA ASP A 70 6.12 6.10 -12.81
C ASP A 70 5.90 5.71 -11.34
N GLU A 71 5.25 6.57 -10.53
CA GLU A 71 5.04 6.26 -9.11
C GLU A 71 3.88 5.27 -8.88
N PHE A 72 2.77 5.42 -9.61
CA PHE A 72 1.52 4.70 -9.34
C PHE A 72 1.68 3.18 -9.17
N HIS A 73 2.44 2.55 -10.06
CA HIS A 73 2.64 1.09 -10.08
C HIS A 73 3.60 0.57 -9.00
N ARG A 74 4.22 1.44 -8.20
CA ARG A 74 5.04 1.05 -7.04
C ARG A 74 4.21 0.76 -5.79
N HIS A 75 2.92 1.10 -5.79
CA HIS A 75 2.06 0.94 -4.62
C HIS A 75 1.48 -0.46 -4.46
N PHE A 76 1.34 -1.23 -5.54
CA PHE A 76 0.63 -2.50 -5.52
C PHE A 76 1.33 -3.57 -6.37
N ILE A 77 0.80 -4.79 -6.31
CA ILE A 77 1.12 -5.86 -7.23
C ILE A 77 -0.12 -6.76 -7.40
N ASP A 78 -0.76 -6.72 -8.55
CA ASP A 78 -1.87 -7.60 -8.92
C ASP A 78 -1.34 -9.00 -9.21
N THR A 79 -1.09 -9.75 -8.15
CA THR A 79 -0.19 -10.91 -8.20
C THR A 79 -0.82 -12.08 -8.98
N ASP A 80 -2.15 -12.16 -8.96
CA ASP A 80 -2.98 -13.07 -9.74
C ASP A 80 -3.01 -12.76 -11.26
N TYR A 81 -2.46 -11.63 -11.69
CA TYR A 81 -2.13 -11.45 -13.11
C TYR A 81 -0.84 -12.19 -13.50
N TYR A 82 0.15 -12.20 -12.62
CA TYR A 82 1.50 -12.69 -12.93
C TYR A 82 1.63 -14.21 -12.77
N ASP A 83 0.98 -14.78 -11.76
CA ASP A 83 1.03 -16.21 -11.46
C ASP A 83 -0.18 -16.66 -10.62
N GLU A 84 -0.42 -17.96 -10.57
CA GLU A 84 -1.40 -18.54 -9.66
C GLU A 84 -0.80 -18.70 -8.25
N PHE A 85 -1.63 -18.58 -7.21
CA PHE A 85 -1.19 -18.84 -5.84
C PHE A 85 -0.62 -20.28 -5.73
N PRO A 86 0.58 -20.49 -5.15
CA PRO A 86 1.29 -19.61 -4.22
C PRO A 86 2.43 -18.78 -4.85
N PHE A 87 2.31 -18.36 -6.12
CA PHE A 87 3.19 -17.40 -6.80
C PHE A 87 4.65 -17.86 -6.89
N LYS A 88 4.87 -19.05 -7.46
CA LYS A 88 6.20 -19.67 -7.56
C LYS A 88 6.97 -19.26 -8.81
N SER A 89 6.30 -18.66 -9.80
CA SER A 89 6.80 -18.46 -11.16
C SER A 89 7.04 -16.98 -11.50
N ILE A 90 6.82 -16.07 -10.54
CA ILE A 90 7.11 -14.66 -10.69
C ILE A 90 8.63 -14.48 -10.65
N PRO A 91 9.27 -13.97 -11.72
CA PRO A 91 10.72 -13.75 -11.73
C PRO A 91 11.12 -12.78 -10.62
N ARG A 92 12.13 -13.11 -9.82
CA ARG A 92 12.71 -12.13 -8.88
C ARG A 92 13.35 -10.99 -9.67
N ASP A 93 14.22 -11.31 -10.62
CA ASP A 93 14.97 -10.31 -11.37
C ASP A 93 14.06 -9.38 -12.19
N TYR A 94 14.23 -8.07 -12.02
CA TYR A 94 13.36 -7.06 -12.65
C TYR A 94 13.49 -7.06 -14.17
N GLU A 95 14.71 -7.24 -14.71
CA GLU A 95 14.93 -7.30 -16.17
C GLU A 95 14.25 -8.53 -16.78
N THR A 96 14.26 -9.65 -16.07
CA THR A 96 13.53 -10.87 -16.46
C THR A 96 12.02 -10.65 -16.41
N LEU A 97 11.50 -9.97 -15.39
CA LEU A 97 10.08 -9.58 -15.32
C LEU A 97 9.72 -8.68 -16.52
N LEU A 98 10.53 -7.66 -16.79
CA LEU A 98 10.35 -6.71 -17.89
C LEU A 98 10.36 -7.40 -19.25
N SER A 99 11.31 -8.30 -19.47
CA SER A 99 11.38 -9.10 -20.69
C SER A 99 10.15 -9.99 -20.89
N LYS A 100 9.64 -10.58 -19.80
CA LYS A 100 8.51 -11.52 -19.85
C LYS A 100 7.15 -10.84 -20.04
N TYR A 101 6.89 -9.72 -19.37
CA TYR A 101 5.57 -9.09 -19.33
C TYR A 101 5.49 -7.76 -20.09
N GLY A 102 6.63 -7.10 -20.32
CA GLY A 102 6.69 -5.79 -20.96
C GLY A 102 6.29 -4.63 -20.04
N GLU A 103 6.77 -3.44 -20.38
CA GLU A 103 6.64 -2.24 -19.54
C GLU A 103 5.18 -1.83 -19.30
N GLU A 104 4.32 -1.90 -20.32
CA GLU A 104 2.91 -1.51 -20.20
C GLU A 104 2.17 -2.37 -19.16
N LYS A 105 2.41 -3.69 -19.17
CA LYS A 105 1.78 -4.62 -18.23
C LYS A 105 2.32 -4.42 -16.82
N ILE A 106 3.62 -4.22 -16.69
CA ILE A 106 4.27 -3.91 -15.41
C ILE A 106 3.72 -2.63 -14.77
N ARG A 107 3.58 -1.56 -15.57
CA ARG A 107 2.96 -0.31 -15.11
C ARG A 107 1.48 -0.49 -14.74
N LYS A 108 0.79 -1.42 -15.39
CA LYS A 108 -0.62 -1.68 -15.11
C LYS A 108 -0.85 -2.54 -13.87
N TYR A 109 -0.03 -3.58 -13.68
CA TYR A 109 -0.26 -4.63 -12.69
C TYR A 109 0.70 -4.55 -11.50
N GLY A 110 1.61 -3.60 -11.46
CA GLY A 110 2.32 -3.19 -10.26
C GLY A 110 3.57 -3.99 -9.92
N ILE A 111 4.47 -3.36 -9.16
CA ILE A 111 5.81 -3.85 -8.81
C ILE A 111 6.23 -3.50 -7.39
N ALA A 112 5.30 -3.35 -6.46
CA ALA A 112 5.62 -2.97 -5.08
C ALA A 112 6.79 -3.76 -4.43
N PRO A 113 6.95 -5.10 -4.61
CA PRO A 113 8.11 -5.82 -4.09
C PRO A 113 9.47 -5.32 -4.60
N TRP A 114 9.57 -4.96 -5.89
CA TRP A 114 10.78 -4.38 -6.46
C TRP A 114 11.01 -2.95 -6.00
N ALA A 115 9.95 -2.15 -5.87
CA ALA A 115 10.05 -0.80 -5.34
C ALA A 115 10.55 -0.78 -3.88
N ILE A 116 10.13 -1.75 -3.07
CA ILE A 116 10.61 -1.95 -1.70
C ILE A 116 12.11 -2.27 -1.68
N GLU A 117 12.55 -3.20 -2.52
CA GLU A 117 13.96 -3.56 -2.64
C GLU A 117 14.83 -2.38 -3.09
N GLU A 118 14.43 -1.70 -4.17
CA GLU A 118 15.14 -0.53 -4.68
C GLU A 118 15.21 0.57 -3.61
N THR A 119 14.14 0.78 -2.85
CA THR A 119 14.13 1.76 -1.77
C THR A 119 15.05 1.34 -0.62
N CYS A 120 15.14 0.04 -0.30
CA CYS A 120 16.12 -0.47 0.66
C CYS A 120 17.55 -0.18 0.21
N ASP A 121 17.87 -0.41 -1.07
CA ASP A 121 19.20 -0.13 -1.63
C ASP A 121 19.55 1.36 -1.53
N ARG A 122 18.59 2.24 -1.81
CA ARG A 122 18.76 3.70 -1.64
C ARG A 122 19.05 4.07 -0.18
N ILE A 123 18.34 3.49 0.79
CA ILE A 123 18.59 3.71 2.23
C ILE A 123 19.98 3.21 2.61
N ILE A 124 20.34 2.00 2.20
CA ILE A 124 21.66 1.39 2.48
C ILE A 124 22.78 2.28 1.96
N ASN A 125 22.66 2.75 0.71
CA ASN A 125 23.64 3.63 0.09
C ASN A 125 23.73 4.99 0.81
N ALA A 126 22.60 5.60 1.16
CA ALA A 126 22.59 6.85 1.89
C ALA A 126 23.24 6.72 3.29
N LEU A 127 22.93 5.64 4.02
CA LEU A 127 23.52 5.36 5.33
C LEU A 127 25.04 5.11 5.25
N LYS A 128 25.52 4.35 4.24
CA LYS A 128 26.95 4.12 4.01
C LYS A 128 27.73 5.42 3.77
N ASN A 129 27.09 6.38 3.10
CA ASN A 129 27.66 7.67 2.77
C ASN A 129 27.40 8.77 3.81
N ASN A 130 26.85 8.42 4.99
CA ASN A 130 26.45 9.37 6.05
C ASN A 130 25.45 10.45 5.59
N GLN A 131 24.67 10.17 4.54
CA GLN A 131 23.61 11.03 4.01
C GLN A 131 22.31 10.79 4.79
N PHE A 132 22.31 11.13 6.08
CA PHE A 132 21.23 10.73 6.99
C PHE A 132 19.87 11.35 6.66
N GLU A 133 19.81 12.58 6.14
CA GLU A 133 18.56 13.21 5.72
C GLU A 133 17.91 12.45 4.55
N GLU A 134 18.71 12.09 3.54
CA GLU A 134 18.27 11.28 2.39
C GLU A 134 17.84 9.88 2.84
N ALA A 135 18.58 9.27 3.77
CA ALA A 135 18.19 8.00 4.37
C ALA A 135 16.83 8.11 5.06
N ILE A 136 16.59 9.16 5.87
CA ILE A 136 15.31 9.37 6.56
C ILE A 136 14.16 9.56 5.56
N TYR A 137 14.38 10.28 4.46
CA TYR A 137 13.40 10.43 3.39
C TYR A 137 13.00 9.07 2.81
N HIS A 138 13.99 8.29 2.34
CA HIS A 138 13.72 6.98 1.77
C HIS A 138 13.17 5.98 2.79
N MET A 139 13.54 6.09 4.07
CA MET A 139 12.97 5.28 5.14
C MET A 139 11.47 5.54 5.32
N GLY A 140 11.03 6.80 5.25
CA GLY A 140 9.60 7.13 5.27
C GLY A 140 8.86 6.64 4.02
N VAL A 141 9.45 6.83 2.84
CA VAL A 141 8.92 6.32 1.56
C VAL A 141 8.77 4.79 1.57
N LEU A 142 9.79 4.07 2.06
CA LEU A 142 9.74 2.62 2.23
C LEU A 142 8.53 2.20 3.08
N GLY A 143 8.25 2.97 4.13
CA GLY A 143 7.10 2.73 4.99
C GLY A 143 5.76 2.82 4.28
N HIS A 144 5.65 3.61 3.22
CA HIS A 144 4.47 3.66 2.37
C HIS A 144 4.26 2.31 1.67
N TYR A 145 5.21 1.89 0.83
CA TYR A 145 5.10 0.68 0.02
C TYR A 145 4.92 -0.59 0.86
N VAL A 146 5.65 -0.69 1.98
CA VAL A 146 5.50 -1.84 2.90
C VAL A 146 4.09 -1.88 3.49
N SER A 147 3.52 -0.73 3.84
CA SER A 147 2.16 -0.69 4.39
C SER A 147 1.08 -0.91 3.33
N ASP A 148 1.26 -0.42 2.11
CA ASP A 148 0.37 -0.70 0.97
C ASP A 148 0.27 -2.22 0.72
N LEU A 149 1.39 -2.95 0.72
CA LEU A 149 1.38 -4.40 0.56
C LEU A 149 0.61 -5.14 1.65
N HIS A 150 0.39 -4.53 2.82
CA HIS A 150 -0.46 -5.13 3.86
C HIS A 150 -1.96 -4.94 3.59
N MET A 151 -2.35 -4.07 2.65
CA MET A 151 -3.71 -3.95 2.14
C MET A 151 -4.02 -5.16 1.24
N PRO A 152 -4.97 -6.05 1.60
CA PRO A 152 -5.27 -7.26 0.83
C PRO A 152 -5.62 -7.01 -0.64
N LEU A 153 -6.30 -5.90 -0.93
CA LEU A 153 -6.71 -5.51 -2.27
C LEU A 153 -5.58 -4.86 -3.11
N HIS A 154 -4.39 -4.59 -2.54
CA HIS A 154 -3.19 -4.21 -3.31
C HIS A 154 -2.44 -5.43 -3.86
N ALA A 155 -2.99 -6.63 -3.67
CA ALA A 155 -2.39 -7.89 -4.11
C ALA A 155 -3.15 -8.57 -5.27
N VAL A 156 -4.25 -7.98 -5.78
CA VAL A 156 -5.21 -8.66 -6.68
C VAL A 156 -5.74 -7.76 -7.79
N VAL A 157 -5.95 -8.32 -8.98
CA VAL A 157 -6.59 -7.59 -10.10
C VAL A 157 -7.98 -7.06 -9.75
N ASN A 158 -8.72 -7.73 -8.85
CA ASN A 158 -10.03 -7.29 -8.36
C ASN A 158 -9.91 -6.26 -7.21
N TYR A 159 -8.92 -5.36 -7.30
CA TYR A 159 -8.52 -4.45 -6.22
C TYR A 159 -9.62 -3.51 -5.73
N ASN A 160 -10.64 -3.23 -6.53
CA ASN A 160 -11.79 -2.41 -6.16
C ASN A 160 -13.09 -3.21 -6.13
N GLY A 161 -13.05 -4.53 -6.25
CA GLY A 161 -14.26 -5.34 -6.33
C GLY A 161 -14.99 -5.24 -7.67
N GLN A 162 -14.37 -4.66 -8.67
CA GLN A 162 -14.94 -4.33 -9.98
C GLN A 162 -15.36 -5.56 -10.80
N PHE A 163 -14.86 -6.74 -10.45
CA PHE A 163 -15.21 -8.01 -11.11
C PHE A 163 -16.12 -8.89 -10.27
N SER A 164 -16.47 -8.47 -9.05
CA SER A 164 -17.31 -9.24 -8.11
C SER A 164 -18.56 -8.48 -7.63
N GLY A 165 -18.83 -7.30 -8.17
CA GLY A 165 -19.96 -6.46 -7.77
C GLY A 165 -19.71 -5.69 -6.47
N ASN A 166 -18.45 -5.57 -6.06
CA ASN A 166 -17.99 -4.94 -4.82
C ASN A 166 -17.37 -3.54 -5.07
N ASP A 167 -17.64 -2.91 -6.23
CA ASP A 167 -17.07 -1.60 -6.61
C ASP A 167 -17.10 -0.57 -5.47
N GLY A 168 -15.93 0.01 -5.19
CA GLY A 168 -15.72 0.99 -4.13
C GLY A 168 -15.18 0.40 -2.82
N ILE A 169 -15.11 -0.92 -2.68
CA ILE A 169 -14.62 -1.57 -1.46
C ILE A 169 -13.19 -1.16 -1.11
N HIS A 170 -12.35 -0.81 -2.09
CA HIS A 170 -11.00 -0.35 -1.82
C HIS A 170 -10.97 0.85 -0.87
N PHE A 171 -11.78 1.86 -1.17
CA PHE A 171 -11.91 3.06 -0.36
C PHE A 171 -12.60 2.78 0.98
N ARG A 172 -13.67 1.98 0.96
CA ARG A 172 -14.44 1.66 2.18
C ARG A 172 -13.58 0.91 3.19
N TRP A 173 -12.85 -0.12 2.76
CA TRP A 173 -12.04 -0.93 3.65
C TRP A 173 -10.70 -0.26 3.99
N GLY A 174 -9.96 0.21 2.98
CA GLY A 174 -8.60 0.74 3.16
C GLY A 174 -8.53 2.11 3.80
N LYS A 175 -9.60 2.91 3.71
CA LYS A 175 -9.63 4.26 4.28
C LYS A 175 -10.76 4.49 5.27
N ARG A 176 -12.02 4.25 4.89
CA ARG A 176 -13.16 4.59 5.77
C ARG A 176 -13.13 3.80 7.07
N LEU A 177 -12.81 2.51 7.05
CA LEU A 177 -12.67 1.74 8.30
C LEU A 177 -11.52 2.23 9.19
N VAL A 178 -10.39 2.63 8.60
CA VAL A 178 -9.25 3.14 9.36
C VAL A 178 -9.61 4.46 10.05
N ASP A 179 -10.20 5.39 9.30
CA ASP A 179 -10.62 6.69 9.82
C ASP A 179 -11.67 6.57 10.93
N GLU A 180 -12.61 5.63 10.78
CA GLU A 180 -13.80 5.53 11.63
C GLU A 180 -13.60 4.66 12.88
N TYR A 181 -12.84 3.56 12.79
CA TYR A 181 -12.77 2.55 13.86
C TYR A 181 -11.38 2.33 14.45
N ILE A 182 -10.32 2.82 13.80
CA ILE A 182 -8.95 2.57 14.26
C ILE A 182 -8.42 3.78 15.02
N ASP A 183 -8.70 3.84 16.32
CA ASP A 183 -8.14 4.86 17.23
C ASP A 183 -6.63 4.67 17.43
N ARG A 184 -6.19 3.41 17.54
CA ARG A 184 -4.77 3.06 17.75
C ARG A 184 -4.41 1.77 17.02
N ILE A 185 -3.33 1.85 16.23
CA ILE A 185 -2.68 0.67 15.67
C ILE A 185 -1.82 0.02 16.76
N LYS A 186 -2.06 -1.26 17.04
CA LYS A 186 -1.24 -2.07 17.94
C LYS A 186 -0.28 -2.91 17.08
N PRO A 187 1.05 -2.85 17.30
CA PRO A 187 1.99 -3.71 16.60
C PRO A 187 1.64 -5.18 16.83
N VAL A 188 1.74 -6.01 15.78
CA VAL A 188 1.46 -7.45 15.83
C VAL A 188 2.70 -8.19 15.36
N GLY A 189 3.20 -9.11 16.19
CA GLY A 189 4.41 -9.88 15.93
C GLY A 189 5.65 -9.36 16.67
N LYS A 190 6.82 -9.77 16.20
CA LYS A 190 8.15 -9.37 16.72
C LYS A 190 9.02 -9.01 15.53
N ILE A 191 10.05 -8.18 15.76
CA ILE A 191 11.03 -7.86 14.73
C ILE A 191 11.57 -9.14 14.09
N GLU A 192 11.54 -9.18 12.77
CA GLU A 192 11.85 -10.34 11.94
C GLU A 192 13.26 -10.19 11.35
N LEU A 193 13.94 -11.31 11.14
CA LEU A 193 15.16 -11.31 10.34
C LEU A 193 14.77 -11.17 8.86
N VAL A 194 15.33 -10.18 8.19
CA VAL A 194 15.20 -10.03 6.74
C VAL A 194 16.53 -10.43 6.11
N GLU A 195 16.49 -11.36 5.17
CA GLU A 195 17.68 -11.75 4.38
C GLU A 195 17.64 -11.10 2.99
N ASP A 196 16.46 -11.03 2.40
CA ASP A 196 16.20 -10.46 1.08
C ASP A 196 14.89 -9.64 1.13
N PRO A 197 14.93 -8.33 0.84
CA PRO A 197 13.75 -7.46 0.91
C PRO A 197 12.63 -7.87 -0.05
N TRP A 198 12.96 -8.37 -1.24
CA TRP A 198 11.97 -8.77 -2.22
C TRP A 198 11.25 -10.05 -1.78
N ILE A 199 11.98 -11.06 -1.29
CA ILE A 199 11.39 -12.29 -0.75
C ILE A 199 10.49 -11.93 0.44
N PHE A 200 10.97 -11.07 1.33
CA PHE A 200 10.21 -10.60 2.47
C PHE A 200 8.93 -9.85 2.06
N ALA A 201 9.00 -9.01 1.03
CA ALA A 201 7.85 -8.34 0.45
C ALA A 201 6.85 -9.33 -0.18
N MET A 202 7.34 -10.36 -0.89
CA MET A 202 6.47 -11.38 -1.48
C MET A 202 5.75 -12.24 -0.44
N GLU A 203 6.32 -12.45 0.74
CA GLU A 203 5.59 -13.09 1.85
C GLU A 203 4.44 -12.20 2.36
N ILE A 204 4.65 -10.87 2.44
CA ILE A 204 3.55 -9.93 2.76
C ILE A 204 2.44 -10.03 1.70
N VAL A 205 2.80 -10.07 0.42
CA VAL A 205 1.88 -10.21 -0.72
C VAL A 205 1.06 -11.49 -0.60
N LYS A 206 1.70 -12.64 -0.36
CA LYS A 206 1.00 -13.94 -0.20
C LYS A 206 -0.03 -13.88 0.92
N GLU A 207 0.32 -13.33 2.07
CA GLU A 207 -0.61 -13.21 3.19
C GLU A 207 -1.78 -12.25 2.90
N SER A 208 -1.50 -11.10 2.27
CA SER A 208 -2.52 -10.14 1.82
C SER A 208 -3.48 -10.80 0.84
N PHE A 209 -2.92 -11.52 -0.14
CA PHE A 209 -3.68 -12.27 -1.11
C PHE A 209 -4.56 -13.33 -0.42
N GLN A 210 -4.08 -14.07 0.58
CA GLN A 210 -4.91 -15.10 1.20
C GLN A 210 -6.18 -14.56 1.90
N VAL A 211 -6.21 -13.28 2.28
CA VAL A 211 -7.32 -12.69 3.02
C VAL A 211 -8.23 -11.77 2.18
N HIS A 212 -7.90 -11.49 0.90
CA HIS A 212 -8.69 -10.57 0.07
C HIS A 212 -10.14 -11.05 -0.12
N ASN A 213 -10.36 -12.35 -0.32
CA ASN A 213 -11.70 -12.91 -0.50
C ASN A 213 -12.60 -12.73 0.74
N HIS A 214 -12.01 -12.73 1.95
CA HIS A 214 -12.77 -12.44 3.16
C HIS A 214 -13.25 -10.97 3.19
N VAL A 215 -12.43 -10.03 2.71
CA VAL A 215 -12.81 -8.62 2.59
C VAL A 215 -13.97 -8.45 1.58
N LEU A 216 -13.90 -9.10 0.42
CA LEU A 216 -14.96 -9.06 -0.60
C LEU A 216 -16.27 -9.73 -0.12
N ALA A 217 -16.17 -10.84 0.61
CA ALA A 217 -17.33 -11.51 1.18
C ALA A 217 -18.00 -10.66 2.27
N ALA A 218 -17.21 -10.01 3.12
CA ALA A 218 -17.70 -9.07 4.13
C ALA A 218 -18.42 -7.86 3.51
N ASP A 219 -17.86 -7.30 2.43
CA ASP A 219 -18.51 -6.24 1.67
C ASP A 219 -19.86 -6.69 1.09
N THR A 220 -19.88 -7.86 0.46
CA THR A 220 -21.11 -8.46 -0.07
C THR A 220 -22.18 -8.61 1.01
N LYS A 221 -21.78 -8.97 2.24
CA LYS A 221 -22.70 -9.06 3.39
C LYS A 221 -23.20 -7.67 3.80
N ALA A 222 -22.32 -6.69 3.93
CA ALA A 222 -22.66 -5.33 4.33
C ALA A 222 -23.59 -4.64 3.32
N ARG A 223 -23.39 -4.88 2.01
CA ARG A 223 -24.22 -4.33 0.93
C ARG A 223 -25.68 -4.75 0.99
N LYS A 224 -26.03 -5.83 1.70
CA LYS A 224 -27.44 -6.24 1.90
C LYS A 224 -28.28 -5.21 2.66
N LEU A 225 -27.63 -4.27 3.35
CA LEU A 225 -28.29 -3.17 4.07
C LEU A 225 -28.62 -1.99 3.16
N LEU A 226 -28.09 -1.95 1.94
CA LEU A 226 -28.19 -0.78 1.06
C LEU A 226 -29.42 -0.87 0.15
N THR A 227 -30.07 0.27 -0.06
CA THR A 227 -31.01 0.42 -1.19
C THR A 227 -30.25 0.41 -2.52
N PRO A 228 -30.92 0.19 -3.67
CA PRO A 228 -30.25 0.28 -4.97
C PRO A 228 -29.52 1.60 -5.22
N GLU A 229 -30.09 2.72 -4.80
CA GLU A 229 -29.48 4.06 -4.90
C GLU A 229 -28.22 4.18 -4.03
N GLN A 230 -28.29 3.67 -2.80
CA GLN A 230 -27.16 3.64 -1.89
C GLN A 230 -26.03 2.73 -2.39
N ALA A 231 -26.38 1.59 -2.99
CA ALA A 231 -25.43 0.65 -3.58
C ALA A 231 -24.69 1.24 -4.79
N GLU A 232 -25.29 2.19 -5.51
CA GLU A 232 -24.60 2.97 -6.53
C GLU A 232 -23.70 4.05 -5.90
N ALA A 233 -24.24 4.83 -4.96
CA ALA A 233 -23.50 5.91 -4.32
C ALA A 233 -22.26 5.40 -3.56
N ILE A 234 -22.30 4.20 -2.98
CA ILE A 234 -21.19 3.64 -2.20
C ILE A 234 -19.93 3.35 -3.03
N LYS A 235 -20.04 3.31 -4.36
CA LYS A 235 -18.90 3.15 -5.28
C LYS A 235 -17.98 4.38 -5.33
N SER A 236 -18.50 5.54 -4.90
CA SER A 236 -17.76 6.81 -4.85
C SER A 236 -16.64 6.80 -3.81
N TYR A 237 -15.79 7.84 -3.85
CA TYR A 237 -14.79 8.14 -2.81
C TYR A 237 -15.31 9.16 -1.78
N ASP A 238 -16.62 9.41 -1.75
CA ASP A 238 -17.24 10.35 -0.83
C ASP A 238 -17.51 9.71 0.54
N VAL A 239 -17.51 10.52 1.59
CA VAL A 239 -18.04 10.15 2.90
C VAL A 239 -19.55 10.33 2.85
N LEU A 240 -20.29 9.22 2.95
CA LEU A 240 -21.73 9.21 2.71
C LEU A 240 -22.50 9.18 4.03
N SER A 241 -23.55 9.97 4.16
CA SER A 241 -24.34 10.08 5.39
C SER A 241 -24.99 8.75 5.84
N PHE A 242 -25.20 7.82 4.91
CA PHE A 242 -25.81 6.52 5.17
C PHE A 242 -24.79 5.38 5.37
N GLU A 243 -23.48 5.63 5.23
CA GLU A 243 -22.51 4.52 5.19
C GLU A 243 -22.28 3.85 6.54
N LYS A 244 -22.68 4.48 7.66
CA LYS A 244 -22.34 4.00 9.01
C LYS A 244 -22.83 2.56 9.29
N PRO A 245 -24.11 2.19 9.10
CA PRO A 245 -24.55 0.80 9.31
C PRO A 245 -23.85 -0.21 8.40
N TYR A 246 -23.53 0.18 7.16
CA TYR A 246 -22.75 -0.64 6.24
C TYR A 246 -21.31 -0.84 6.76
N LEU A 247 -20.66 0.24 7.21
CA LEU A 247 -19.31 0.19 7.76
C LEU A 247 -19.25 -0.61 9.06
N ASP A 248 -20.29 -0.55 9.90
CA ASP A 248 -20.37 -1.34 11.14
C ASP A 248 -20.35 -2.84 10.83
N VAL A 249 -21.11 -3.28 9.82
CA VAL A 249 -21.07 -4.69 9.37
C VAL A 249 -19.71 -5.03 8.77
N LEU A 250 -19.21 -4.21 7.84
CA LEU A 250 -17.92 -4.46 7.19
C LEU A 250 -16.78 -4.53 8.22
N TYR A 251 -16.79 -3.65 9.21
CA TYR A 251 -15.82 -3.65 10.31
C TYR A 251 -15.95 -4.92 11.16
N ASN A 252 -17.15 -5.26 11.62
CA ASN A 252 -17.34 -6.45 12.47
C ASN A 252 -16.88 -7.75 11.79
N GLU A 253 -17.07 -7.87 10.47
CA GLU A 253 -16.61 -9.05 9.72
C GLU A 253 -15.09 -9.06 9.47
N THR A 254 -14.43 -7.89 9.45
CA THR A 254 -13.03 -7.77 9.02
C THR A 254 -12.09 -7.21 10.09
N GLU A 255 -12.57 -6.92 11.29
CA GLU A 255 -11.82 -6.26 12.37
C GLU A 255 -10.49 -6.97 12.66
N MET A 256 -10.53 -8.30 12.78
CA MET A 256 -9.34 -9.10 13.05
C MET A 256 -8.31 -8.97 11.92
N ILE A 257 -8.76 -9.03 10.66
CA ILE A 257 -7.90 -8.89 9.47
C ILE A 257 -7.32 -7.47 9.45
N LEU A 258 -8.15 -6.45 9.57
CA LEU A 258 -7.73 -5.05 9.53
C LEU A 258 -6.66 -4.75 10.60
N LYS A 259 -6.91 -5.16 11.85
CA LYS A 259 -5.96 -4.97 12.96
C LYS A 259 -4.68 -5.77 12.78
N ASP A 260 -4.76 -7.00 12.29
CA ASP A 260 -3.58 -7.82 11.99
C ASP A 260 -2.73 -7.19 10.88
N ARG A 261 -3.33 -6.81 9.74
CA ARG A 261 -2.61 -6.20 8.62
C ARG A 261 -1.94 -4.87 9.01
N LEU A 262 -2.66 -4.00 9.72
CA LEU A 262 -2.09 -2.73 10.24
C LEU A 262 -1.02 -2.97 11.30
N GLY A 263 -1.17 -3.98 12.15
CA GLY A 263 -0.21 -4.28 13.21
C GLY A 263 1.08 -4.91 12.70
N ARG A 264 0.99 -5.81 11.71
CA ARG A 264 2.13 -6.45 11.05
C ARG A 264 2.94 -5.46 10.22
N SER A 265 2.27 -4.54 9.53
CA SER A 265 2.97 -3.52 8.71
C SER A 265 3.96 -2.70 9.55
N VAL A 266 3.61 -2.37 10.79
CA VAL A 266 4.48 -1.68 11.76
C VAL A 266 5.75 -2.48 12.04
N ILE A 267 5.62 -3.78 12.33
CA ILE A 267 6.75 -4.64 12.71
C ILE A 267 7.63 -4.93 11.50
N ARG A 268 7.04 -5.18 10.35
CA ARG A 268 7.76 -5.50 9.11
C ARG A 268 8.51 -4.30 8.53
N LEU A 269 7.93 -3.10 8.62
CA LEU A 269 8.64 -1.86 8.31
C LEU A 269 9.86 -1.67 9.22
N ALA A 270 9.69 -1.84 10.54
CA ALA A 270 10.81 -1.74 11.48
C ALA A 270 11.91 -2.79 11.21
N SER A 271 11.52 -4.00 10.78
CA SER A 271 12.44 -5.07 10.41
C SER A 271 13.25 -4.72 9.15
N LEU A 272 12.61 -4.15 8.13
CA LEU A 272 13.30 -3.67 6.91
C LEU A 272 14.23 -2.48 7.19
N TRP A 273 13.85 -1.55 8.07
CA TRP A 273 14.78 -0.50 8.51
C TRP A 273 16.00 -1.07 9.24
N GLN A 274 15.80 -2.07 10.11
CA GLN A 274 16.92 -2.75 10.76
C GLN A 274 17.84 -3.40 9.73
N TYR A 275 17.26 -4.13 8.78
CA TYR A 275 18.00 -4.73 7.67
C TYR A 275 18.86 -3.70 6.94
N CYS A 276 18.27 -2.57 6.51
CA CYS A 276 19.00 -1.53 5.79
C CYS A 276 20.18 -0.99 6.61
N TRP A 277 20.00 -0.75 7.90
CA TRP A 277 21.08 -0.27 8.77
C TRP A 277 22.19 -1.31 8.99
N GLU A 278 21.83 -2.59 9.10
CA GLU A 278 22.80 -3.67 9.24
C GLU A 278 23.60 -3.88 7.95
N GLN A 279 22.94 -3.89 6.78
CA GLN A 279 23.59 -3.98 5.47
C GLN A 279 24.43 -2.74 5.13
N ALA A 280 24.13 -1.59 5.75
CA ALA A 280 24.97 -0.40 5.67
C ALA A 280 26.27 -0.51 6.51
N GLY A 281 26.48 -1.61 7.24
CA GLY A 281 27.65 -1.79 8.11
C GLY A 281 27.49 -1.12 9.48
N ARG A 282 26.24 -0.86 9.91
CA ARG A 282 25.91 -0.22 11.19
C ARG A 282 26.68 1.12 11.41
N PRO A 283 26.58 2.08 10.48
CA PRO A 283 27.30 3.35 10.59
C PRO A 283 26.95 4.08 11.89
N LYS A 284 27.90 4.84 12.42
CA LYS A 284 27.69 5.67 13.61
C LYS A 284 26.67 6.76 13.26
N LEU A 285 25.60 6.80 14.05
CA LEU A 285 24.49 7.72 13.86
C LEU A 285 24.75 9.05 14.59
N PRO A 286 24.21 10.17 14.09
CA PRO A 286 24.37 11.49 14.68
C PRO A 286 23.70 11.64 16.06
#